data_AF-A0A5C7QE84-F1
#
_entry.id   AF-A0A5C7QE84-F1
#
_cell.length_a   1.000
_cell.length_b   1.000
_cell.length_c   1.000
_cell.angle_alpha   90.00
_cell.angle_beta   90.00
_cell.angle_gamma   90.00
#
_symmetry.space_group_name_H-M   'P 1'
#
loop_
_entity.id
_entity.type
_entity.pdbx_description
1 polymer ?
#
loop_
_entity_poly.entity_id
_entity_poly.type
_entity_poly.pdbx_seq_one_letter_code
_entity_poly.pdbx_strand_id
1 'polypeptide(L)'
;MKNQDFDAIVVGSGATGGFAAKELTERGLTVLVLEAGGPLPEEKFELAAKAQFAAIGSWARVKAGITGQHKQALTSFYSPEKAFLFVNDREHPYESPQDFYLWLRGKQVGGRFLAWGRVALRMSDYTFKFKSHEGAGFDWPIGYADVAPYYERVERFLGVVGNDDGIAYCPAGSYLRPAGLSKAEQKFKASVEAQWPDAKAMAWRYVRKEATPVDEHRNRTTTPLQAAAATGRLTLKSRSPVERVNTDARTGKATGVTYIDAATGQRHTVQANVVVVCASTIESIRLLLNSKGEKHPDGLGNASGLVGRYFMDQMLTLGFGTVPGFKGGELVDGTTPADNHGGLYIPRFRQLKSPGSLGYAGGFNLQGIVGRPMLPPHMASVFGLTGHGEILPHADNQVRLASRRDRLGVPIPSVSLRLRENDVKLLRDQVDTQMAMMKAAGLSIDFLISPLGLKTDGPFMPNAKWYERLMFRLAYKRSVAVGGAIHECGGARMGSDPKSSVLNPMNQVWGAPNVFVTDSSCFVTNGTCGPTLTTMALTVRACEYIGREYGHSPELRA
;
A
#
# COMPACT_ATOMS: atom_id res chain seq x y z
N MET A 1 -29.66 -29.40 6.04
CA MET A 1 -28.67 -28.44 5.48
C MET A 1 -29.02 -27.09 6.08
N LYS A 2 -28.17 -26.53 6.96
CA LYS A 2 -28.45 -25.26 7.65
C LYS A 2 -28.26 -24.11 6.65
N ASN A 3 -29.18 -23.14 6.65
CA ASN A 3 -29.13 -21.87 5.91
C ASN A 3 -27.71 -21.27 5.94
N GLN A 4 -26.93 -21.48 4.89
CA GLN A 4 -25.75 -20.67 4.62
C GLN A 4 -26.20 -19.55 3.69
N ASP A 5 -26.05 -18.31 4.16
CA ASP A 5 -26.50 -17.13 3.39
C ASP A 5 -25.50 -16.75 2.28
N PHE A 6 -24.24 -17.19 2.39
CA PHE A 6 -23.16 -16.88 1.45
C PHE A 6 -22.16 -18.03 1.30
N ASP A 7 -21.58 -18.18 0.10
CA ASP A 7 -20.51 -19.14 -0.16
C ASP A 7 -19.18 -18.63 0.41
N ALA A 8 -18.93 -17.32 0.27
CA ALA A 8 -17.73 -16.66 0.75
C ALA A 8 -18.01 -15.29 1.39
N ILE A 9 -17.21 -14.95 2.40
CA ILE A 9 -17.15 -13.62 3.00
C ILE A 9 -15.79 -12.98 2.67
N VAL A 10 -15.81 -11.75 2.17
CA VAL A 10 -14.63 -10.91 1.98
C VAL A 10 -14.64 -9.79 3.01
N VAL A 11 -13.57 -9.69 3.80
CA VAL A 11 -13.43 -8.68 4.85
C VAL A 11 -12.59 -7.52 4.32
N GLY A 12 -13.22 -6.36 4.09
CA GLY A 12 -12.62 -5.18 3.50
C GLY A 12 -12.89 -5.07 1.99
N SER A 13 -13.14 -3.86 1.52
CA SER A 13 -13.52 -3.56 0.12
C SER A 13 -12.44 -2.78 -0.65
N GLY A 14 -11.20 -2.78 -0.15
CA GLY A 14 -10.06 -2.12 -0.80
C GLY A 14 -9.62 -2.80 -2.11
N ALA A 15 -8.40 -2.53 -2.55
CA ALA A 15 -7.84 -3.08 -3.80
C ALA A 15 -8.00 -4.62 -3.89
N THR A 16 -7.54 -5.34 -2.87
CA THR A 16 -7.66 -6.81 -2.80
C THR A 16 -9.09 -7.26 -2.53
N GLY A 17 -9.84 -6.56 -1.68
CA GLY A 17 -11.24 -6.87 -1.40
C GLY A 17 -12.13 -6.81 -2.64
N GLY A 18 -11.94 -5.79 -3.48
CA GLY A 18 -12.63 -5.64 -4.75
C GLY A 18 -12.29 -6.76 -5.73
N PHE A 19 -11.00 -7.12 -5.89
CA PHE A 19 -10.61 -8.23 -6.74
C PHE A 19 -11.11 -9.58 -6.21
N ALA A 20 -11.10 -9.80 -4.89
CA ALA A 20 -11.64 -11.01 -4.29
C ALA A 20 -13.14 -11.14 -4.59
N ALA A 21 -13.91 -10.05 -4.39
CA ALA A 21 -15.33 -10.03 -4.72
C ALA A 21 -15.56 -10.34 -6.20
N LYS A 22 -14.83 -9.67 -7.10
CA LYS A 22 -14.93 -9.89 -8.55
C LYS A 22 -14.66 -11.34 -8.94
N GLU A 23 -13.49 -11.85 -8.57
CA GLU A 23 -13.05 -13.17 -9.03
C GLU A 23 -13.93 -14.29 -8.48
N LEU A 24 -14.45 -14.15 -7.26
CA LEU A 24 -15.34 -15.15 -6.66
C LEU A 24 -16.75 -15.11 -7.26
N THR A 25 -17.33 -13.92 -7.45
CA THR A 25 -18.69 -13.81 -8.01
C THR A 25 -18.75 -14.16 -9.49
N GLU A 26 -17.73 -13.81 -10.28
CA GLU A 26 -17.61 -14.23 -11.69
C GLU A 26 -17.47 -15.76 -11.82
N ARG A 27 -17.00 -16.43 -10.77
CA ARG A 27 -16.97 -17.90 -10.64
C ARG A 27 -18.25 -18.46 -10.02
N GLY A 28 -19.33 -17.69 -9.96
CA GLY A 28 -20.64 -18.17 -9.55
C GLY A 28 -20.90 -18.24 -8.04
N LEU A 29 -19.93 -17.89 -7.20
CA LEU A 29 -20.13 -17.85 -5.75
C LEU A 29 -20.99 -16.65 -5.34
N THR A 30 -21.85 -16.85 -4.34
CA THR A 30 -22.59 -15.80 -3.64
C THR A 30 -21.69 -15.20 -2.55
N VAL A 31 -21.37 -13.91 -2.67
CA VAL A 31 -20.31 -13.27 -1.87
C VAL A 31 -20.86 -12.12 -1.03
N LEU A 32 -20.51 -12.10 0.26
CA LEU A 32 -20.70 -10.96 1.14
C LEU A 32 -19.38 -10.20 1.33
N VAL A 33 -19.34 -8.93 0.94
CA VAL A 33 -18.25 -8.01 1.30
C VAL A 33 -18.66 -7.19 2.51
N LEU A 34 -17.87 -7.24 3.58
CA LEU A 34 -18.04 -6.41 4.78
C LEU A 34 -17.00 -5.30 4.80
N GLU A 35 -17.43 -4.06 4.70
CA GLU A 35 -16.57 -2.88 4.77
C GLU A 35 -16.82 -2.10 6.07
N ALA A 36 -15.74 -1.75 6.76
CA ALA A 36 -15.82 -1.05 8.04
C ALA A 36 -16.21 0.43 7.88
N GLY A 37 -15.88 1.04 6.74
CA GLY A 37 -16.23 2.39 6.35
C GLY A 37 -17.54 2.53 5.56
N GLY A 38 -17.91 3.76 5.24
CA GLY A 38 -19.06 4.07 4.38
C GLY A 38 -18.66 4.36 2.92
N PRO A 39 -19.65 4.46 2.00
CA PRO A 39 -19.40 4.99 0.66
C PRO A 39 -19.00 6.48 0.71
N LEU A 40 -18.30 6.94 -0.33
CA LEU A 40 -17.90 8.34 -0.49
C LEU A 40 -18.58 8.95 -1.73
N PRO A 41 -19.30 10.08 -1.59
CA PRO A 41 -19.95 10.74 -2.72
C PRO A 41 -18.92 11.37 -3.67
N GLU A 42 -19.20 11.31 -4.97
CA GLU A 42 -18.36 11.88 -6.04
C GLU A 42 -18.13 13.39 -5.87
N GLU A 43 -19.11 14.11 -5.34
CA GLU A 43 -19.03 15.56 -5.09
C GLU A 43 -17.79 15.96 -4.27
N LYS A 44 -17.38 15.11 -3.30
CA LYS A 44 -16.16 15.36 -2.52
C LYS A 44 -14.90 15.30 -3.37
N PHE A 45 -14.88 14.40 -4.36
CA PHE A 45 -13.77 14.27 -5.31
C PHE A 45 -13.76 15.42 -6.31
N GLU A 46 -14.92 15.81 -6.84
CA GLU A 46 -15.07 16.98 -7.72
C GLU A 46 -14.59 18.26 -7.03
N LEU A 47 -14.94 18.46 -5.75
CA LEU A 47 -14.48 19.59 -4.96
C LEU A 47 -12.97 19.54 -4.74
N ALA A 48 -12.42 18.37 -4.39
CA ALA A 48 -10.99 18.19 -4.20
C ALA A 48 -10.17 18.38 -5.49
N ALA A 49 -10.74 18.07 -6.66
CA ALA A 49 -10.11 18.26 -7.96
C ALA A 49 -10.02 19.74 -8.38
N LYS A 50 -10.94 20.59 -7.87
CA LYS A 50 -10.92 22.05 -8.09
C LYS A 50 -9.90 22.77 -7.20
N ALA A 51 -9.36 22.10 -6.18
CA ALA A 51 -8.39 22.68 -5.28
C ALA A 51 -7.08 23.00 -6.01
N GLN A 52 -6.60 24.23 -5.89
CA GLN A 52 -5.28 24.59 -6.39
C GLN A 52 -4.21 23.89 -5.55
N PHE A 53 -3.14 23.43 -6.20
CA PHE A 53 -2.01 22.86 -5.49
C PHE A 53 -1.38 23.94 -4.59
N ALA A 54 -1.47 23.73 -3.28
CA ALA A 54 -0.81 24.54 -2.27
C ALA A 54 -0.10 23.62 -1.27
N ALA A 55 1.12 23.97 -0.88
CA ALA A 55 1.78 23.32 0.24
C ALA A 55 0.90 23.48 1.48
N ILE A 56 0.69 22.40 2.24
CA ILE A 56 -0.11 22.49 3.46
C ILE A 56 0.55 23.44 4.46
N GLY A 57 -0.06 24.60 4.68
CA GLY A 57 0.42 25.57 5.66
C GLY A 57 0.30 25.04 7.09
N SER A 58 1.13 25.56 7.99
CA SER A 58 1.12 25.20 9.42
C SER A 58 -0.26 25.34 10.05
N TRP A 59 -1.04 26.36 9.66
CA TRP A 59 -2.41 26.57 10.13
C TRP A 59 -3.38 25.44 9.75
N ALA A 60 -3.27 24.90 8.54
CA ALA A 60 -4.11 23.78 8.11
C ALA A 60 -3.78 22.51 8.90
N ARG A 61 -2.50 22.28 9.24
CA ARG A 61 -2.09 21.17 10.13
C ARG A 61 -2.62 21.36 11.56
N VAL A 62 -2.58 22.59 12.10
CA VAL A 62 -3.16 22.90 13.41
C VAL A 62 -4.67 22.63 13.41
N LYS A 63 -5.39 23.11 12.39
CA LYS A 63 -6.83 22.86 12.22
C LYS A 63 -7.14 21.36 12.14
N ALA A 64 -6.35 20.59 11.38
CA ALA A 64 -6.49 19.14 11.32
C ALA A 64 -6.27 18.47 12.70
N GLY A 65 -5.33 18.98 13.50
CA GLY A 65 -5.13 18.52 14.86
C GLY A 65 -6.35 18.74 15.76
N ILE A 66 -7.00 19.89 15.63
CA ILE A 66 -8.24 20.21 16.36
C ILE A 66 -9.38 19.27 15.94
N THR A 67 -9.52 18.99 14.64
CA THR A 67 -10.56 18.08 14.10
C THR A 67 -10.26 16.59 14.32
N GLY A 68 -9.11 16.25 14.91
CA GLY A 68 -8.77 14.87 15.27
C GLY A 68 -7.91 14.13 14.25
N GLN A 69 -7.36 14.79 13.23
CA GLN A 69 -6.48 14.23 12.20
C GLN A 69 -4.99 14.63 12.37
N HIS A 70 -4.56 14.77 13.63
CA HIS A 70 -3.20 15.18 13.99
C HIS A 70 -2.08 14.27 13.46
N LYS A 71 -2.36 12.97 13.22
CA LYS A 71 -1.41 12.06 12.58
C LYS A 71 -1.63 12.02 11.07
N GLN A 72 -2.88 11.92 10.62
CA GLN A 72 -3.19 11.86 9.19
C GLN A 72 -2.67 13.08 8.42
N ALA A 73 -2.70 14.28 9.03
CA ALA A 73 -2.20 15.51 8.42
C ALA A 73 -0.67 15.64 8.38
N LEU A 74 0.08 14.66 8.88
CA LEU A 74 1.54 14.64 8.79
C LEU A 74 2.04 14.17 7.43
N THR A 75 1.21 13.50 6.64
CA THR A 75 1.61 13.01 5.33
C THR A 75 1.69 14.11 4.28
N SER A 76 2.57 13.94 3.30
CA SER A 76 2.88 14.95 2.27
C SER A 76 1.73 15.21 1.30
N PHE A 77 0.80 14.26 1.14
CA PHE A 77 -0.33 14.36 0.21
C PHE A 77 -1.68 14.63 0.91
N TYR A 78 -1.67 14.95 2.21
CA TYR A 78 -2.86 15.43 2.90
C TYR A 78 -3.14 16.90 2.57
N SER A 79 -4.41 17.21 2.32
CA SER A 79 -4.91 18.58 2.23
C SER A 79 -6.29 18.66 2.90
N PRO A 80 -6.75 19.85 3.33
CA PRO A 80 -8.09 20.01 3.88
C PRO A 80 -9.19 19.49 2.95
N GLU A 81 -9.02 19.64 1.65
CA GLU A 81 -9.98 19.21 0.62
C GLU A 81 -9.98 17.68 0.45
N LYS A 82 -8.88 17.00 0.79
CA LYS A 82 -8.73 15.54 0.75
C LYS A 82 -8.86 14.86 2.12
N ALA A 83 -9.12 15.63 3.17
CA ALA A 83 -9.20 15.15 4.55
C ALA A 83 -10.22 14.01 4.74
N PHE A 84 -11.28 13.98 3.91
CA PHE A 84 -12.33 12.96 3.92
C PHE A 84 -11.85 11.55 3.53
N LEU A 85 -10.65 11.42 2.94
CA LEU A 85 -10.05 10.12 2.58
C LEU A 85 -9.34 9.45 3.76
N PHE A 86 -9.18 10.16 4.88
CA PHE A 86 -8.46 9.71 6.06
C PHE A 86 -9.38 9.57 7.26
N VAL A 87 -9.03 8.65 8.15
CA VAL A 87 -9.75 8.46 9.42
C VAL A 87 -9.61 9.65 10.37
N ASN A 88 -10.46 9.70 11.38
CA ASN A 88 -10.22 10.49 12.59
C ASN A 88 -9.34 9.69 13.57
N ASP A 89 -8.20 10.23 13.99
CA ASP A 89 -7.25 9.55 14.89
C ASP A 89 -7.77 9.36 16.32
N ARG A 90 -8.77 10.16 16.75
CA ARG A 90 -9.41 10.00 18.07
C ARG A 90 -10.41 8.85 18.07
N GLU A 91 -11.16 8.71 16.98
CA GLU A 91 -12.13 7.62 16.80
C GLU A 91 -11.47 6.30 16.43
N HIS A 92 -10.32 6.39 15.76
CA HIS A 92 -9.51 5.25 15.35
C HIS A 92 -8.09 5.39 15.92
N PRO A 93 -7.90 5.16 17.23
CA PRO A 93 -6.57 5.21 17.82
C PRO A 93 -5.77 3.95 17.50
N TYR A 94 -4.45 4.07 17.67
CA TYR A 94 -3.48 2.98 17.76
C TYR A 94 -2.34 3.40 18.68
N GLU A 95 -1.63 2.44 19.24
CA GLU A 95 -0.48 2.67 20.10
C GLU A 95 0.84 2.42 19.35
N SER A 96 1.88 3.14 19.75
CA SER A 96 3.23 3.00 19.21
C SER A 96 4.26 3.28 20.31
N PRO A 97 4.43 2.35 21.28
CA PRO A 97 5.07 2.67 22.55
C PRO A 97 6.60 2.74 22.51
N GLN A 98 7.26 2.06 21.56
CA GLN A 98 8.74 2.06 21.47
C GLN A 98 9.30 3.07 20.46
N ASP A 99 8.57 3.32 19.36
CA ASP A 99 9.01 4.17 18.27
C ASP A 99 7.82 4.96 17.74
N PHE A 100 8.03 6.19 17.25
CA PHE A 100 6.96 6.91 16.55
C PHE A 100 6.76 6.26 15.18
N TYR A 101 5.68 5.47 15.06
CA TYR A 101 5.19 4.96 13.79
C TYR A 101 4.03 5.82 13.30
N LEU A 102 3.99 6.14 12.00
CA LEU A 102 2.93 6.93 11.38
C LEU A 102 1.98 6.04 10.59
N TRP A 103 0.82 5.67 11.15
CA TRP A 103 -0.14 4.86 10.42
C TRP A 103 -1.20 5.72 9.72
N LEU A 104 -1.10 5.76 8.39
CA LEU A 104 -2.01 6.51 7.52
C LEU A 104 -3.04 5.58 6.91
N ARG A 105 -4.32 5.86 7.14
CA ARG A 105 -5.40 4.95 6.74
C ARG A 105 -6.66 5.68 6.30
N GLY A 106 -7.25 5.14 5.22
CA GLY A 106 -8.63 5.38 4.85
C GLY A 106 -9.52 4.28 5.40
N LYS A 107 -10.80 4.61 5.60
CA LYS A 107 -11.84 3.69 6.07
C LYS A 107 -13.14 4.01 5.33
N GLN A 108 -13.20 3.56 4.07
CA GLN A 108 -14.30 3.79 3.14
C GLN A 108 -14.46 2.60 2.20
N VAL A 109 -15.62 2.50 1.55
CA VAL A 109 -15.79 1.58 0.41
C VAL A 109 -14.75 1.89 -0.67
N GLY A 110 -14.06 0.86 -1.16
CA GLY A 110 -12.92 1.01 -2.08
C GLY A 110 -11.57 1.25 -1.39
N GLY A 111 -11.56 1.52 -0.08
CA GLY A 111 -10.35 1.68 0.73
C GLY A 111 -9.36 2.71 0.17
N ARG A 112 -8.05 2.43 0.35
CA ARG A 112 -6.96 3.29 -0.16
C ARG A 112 -6.84 3.28 -1.70
N PHE A 113 -7.55 2.41 -2.41
CA PHE A 113 -7.59 2.42 -3.88
C PHE A 113 -8.23 3.71 -4.43
N LEU A 114 -8.96 4.47 -3.59
CA LEU A 114 -9.49 5.79 -3.92
C LEU A 114 -8.51 6.95 -3.63
N ALA A 115 -7.37 6.68 -2.97
CA ALA A 115 -6.44 7.70 -2.49
C ALA A 115 -4.97 7.46 -2.89
N TRP A 116 -4.66 6.32 -3.50
CA TRP A 116 -3.31 5.92 -3.89
C TRP A 116 -2.74 6.67 -5.10
N GLY A 117 -1.41 6.64 -5.24
CA GLY A 117 -0.67 7.23 -6.36
C GLY A 117 -0.81 6.49 -7.70
N ARG A 118 -1.56 5.38 -7.75
CA ARG A 118 -1.81 4.54 -8.94
C ARG A 118 -0.59 3.87 -9.57
N VAL A 119 0.60 4.01 -8.98
CA VAL A 119 1.80 3.28 -9.41
C VAL A 119 1.58 1.78 -9.23
N ALA A 120 1.76 1.03 -10.31
CA ALA A 120 1.52 -0.41 -10.39
C ALA A 120 2.73 -1.08 -11.05
N LEU A 121 3.60 -1.65 -10.23
CA LEU A 121 4.88 -2.24 -10.63
C LEU A 121 4.92 -3.71 -10.23
N ARG A 122 5.43 -4.57 -11.12
CA ARG A 122 5.65 -5.98 -10.82
C ARG A 122 6.88 -6.14 -9.94
N MET A 123 6.79 -7.03 -8.95
CA MET A 123 7.97 -7.58 -8.27
C MET A 123 8.60 -8.68 -9.12
N SER A 124 9.89 -8.94 -8.94
CA SER A 124 10.67 -9.99 -9.63
C SER A 124 11.22 -11.02 -8.64
N ASP A 125 11.94 -12.03 -9.15
CA ASP A 125 12.66 -13.00 -8.32
C ASP A 125 13.78 -12.38 -7.47
N TYR A 126 14.22 -11.15 -7.74
CA TYR A 126 15.06 -10.40 -6.80
C TYR A 126 14.37 -10.19 -5.44
N THR A 127 13.03 -10.12 -5.42
CA THR A 127 12.26 -10.03 -4.17
C THR A 127 11.66 -11.37 -3.76
N PHE A 128 11.16 -12.18 -4.70
CA PHE A 128 10.61 -13.50 -4.34
C PHE A 128 11.68 -14.47 -3.83
N LYS A 129 12.91 -14.39 -4.36
CA LYS A 129 14.07 -15.20 -3.95
C LYS A 129 15.10 -14.36 -3.21
N PHE A 130 14.61 -13.48 -2.34
CA PHE A 130 15.42 -12.49 -1.63
C PHE A 130 16.55 -13.11 -0.80
N LYS A 131 16.30 -14.18 -0.03
CA LYS A 131 17.35 -14.83 0.76
C LYS A 131 18.37 -15.52 -0.15
N SER A 132 17.91 -16.19 -1.19
CA SER A 132 18.79 -16.82 -2.17
C SER A 132 19.68 -15.81 -2.88
N HIS A 133 19.19 -14.58 -3.11
CA HIS A 133 19.94 -13.51 -3.76
C HIS A 133 20.83 -12.72 -2.79
N GLU A 134 20.31 -12.33 -1.62
CA GLU A 134 20.95 -11.38 -0.69
C GLU A 134 21.72 -12.06 0.45
N GLY A 135 21.49 -13.35 0.69
CA GLY A 135 22.01 -14.06 1.87
C GLY A 135 21.34 -13.67 3.20
N ALA A 136 20.32 -12.80 3.17
CA ALA A 136 19.60 -12.29 4.34
C ALA A 136 18.08 -12.37 4.13
N GLY A 137 17.29 -12.21 5.21
CA GLY A 137 15.83 -12.27 5.12
C GLY A 137 15.30 -13.67 4.78
N PHE A 138 14.26 -13.75 3.94
CA PHE A 138 13.57 -14.99 3.60
C PHE A 138 13.21 -15.05 2.12
N ASP A 139 13.19 -16.26 1.57
CA ASP A 139 12.57 -16.51 0.27
C ASP A 139 11.07 -16.70 0.45
N TRP A 140 10.32 -16.19 -0.53
CA TRP A 140 8.92 -16.53 -0.70
C TRP A 140 8.80 -18.00 -1.11
N PRO A 141 7.74 -18.71 -0.68
CA PRO A 141 7.49 -20.08 -1.10
C PRO A 141 6.96 -20.19 -2.54
N ILE A 142 6.98 -19.09 -3.29
CA ILE A 142 6.57 -18.93 -4.68
C ILE A 142 7.65 -18.10 -5.42
N GLY A 143 7.64 -18.11 -6.74
CA GLY A 143 8.49 -17.27 -7.60
C GLY A 143 7.69 -16.36 -8.51
N TYR A 144 8.38 -15.56 -9.32
CA TYR A 144 7.76 -14.67 -10.28
C TYR A 144 6.83 -15.40 -11.25
N ALA A 145 7.25 -16.58 -11.74
CA ALA A 145 6.47 -17.39 -12.67
C ALA A 145 5.09 -17.80 -12.11
N ASP A 146 4.98 -18.02 -10.80
CA ASP A 146 3.72 -18.40 -10.15
C ASP A 146 2.71 -17.25 -10.09
N VAL A 147 3.17 -16.00 -10.22
CA VAL A 147 2.34 -14.78 -10.06
C VAL A 147 2.18 -14.02 -11.38
N ALA A 148 3.09 -14.20 -12.34
CA ALA A 148 3.10 -13.50 -13.63
C ALA A 148 1.77 -13.53 -14.41
N PRO A 149 1.06 -14.68 -14.53
CA PRO A 149 -0.24 -14.71 -15.21
C PRO A 149 -1.32 -13.87 -14.51
N TYR A 150 -1.23 -13.76 -13.18
CA TYR A 150 -2.19 -13.00 -12.37
C TYR A 150 -1.88 -11.51 -12.37
N TYR A 151 -0.60 -11.12 -12.44
CA TYR A 151 -0.22 -9.74 -12.75
C TYR A 151 -0.85 -9.29 -14.06
N GLU A 152 -0.67 -10.07 -15.12
CA GLU A 152 -1.22 -9.76 -16.44
C GLU A 152 -2.75 -9.60 -16.42
N ARG A 153 -3.46 -10.50 -15.72
CA ARG A 153 -4.92 -10.41 -15.58
C ARG A 153 -5.35 -9.10 -14.91
N VAL A 154 -4.69 -8.73 -13.81
CA VAL A 154 -4.97 -7.48 -13.08
C VAL A 154 -4.66 -6.25 -13.93
N GLU A 155 -3.51 -6.25 -14.61
CA GLU A 155 -3.07 -5.12 -15.44
C GLU A 155 -3.99 -4.86 -16.63
N ARG A 156 -4.41 -5.93 -17.33
CA ARG A 156 -5.36 -5.84 -18.45
C ARG A 156 -6.72 -5.32 -17.97
N PHE A 157 -7.21 -5.81 -16.83
CA PHE A 157 -8.48 -5.38 -16.26
C PHE A 157 -8.44 -3.88 -15.87
N LEU A 158 -7.40 -3.46 -15.15
CA LEU A 158 -7.27 -2.08 -14.69
C LEU A 158 -6.86 -1.11 -15.80
N GLY A 159 -6.24 -1.60 -16.89
CA GLY A 159 -5.68 -0.77 -17.96
C GLY A 159 -4.48 0.03 -17.49
N VAL A 160 -3.38 -0.66 -17.23
CA VAL A 160 -2.11 -0.02 -16.85
C VAL A 160 -1.50 0.70 -18.06
N VAL A 161 -1.00 1.91 -17.84
CA VAL A 161 -0.23 2.71 -18.79
C VAL A 161 1.25 2.56 -18.42
N GLY A 162 2.11 2.29 -19.39
CA GLY A 162 3.51 1.99 -19.11
C GLY A 162 4.29 1.55 -20.35
N ASN A 163 5.60 1.38 -20.18
CA ASN A 163 6.52 0.94 -21.22
C ASN A 163 7.20 -0.37 -20.82
N ASP A 164 7.66 -1.14 -21.81
CA ASP A 164 8.66 -2.18 -21.59
C ASP A 164 10.05 -1.54 -21.61
N ASP A 165 10.65 -1.44 -20.42
CA ASP A 165 11.96 -0.82 -20.21
C ASP A 165 13.10 -1.86 -20.16
N GLY A 166 12.80 -3.17 -20.27
CA GLY A 166 13.80 -4.24 -20.21
C GLY A 166 14.53 -4.38 -18.86
N ILE A 167 13.92 -3.94 -17.76
CA ILE A 167 14.56 -3.92 -16.43
C ILE A 167 14.23 -5.19 -15.65
N ALA A 168 15.22 -6.07 -15.44
CA ALA A 168 15.03 -7.36 -14.77
C ALA A 168 14.46 -7.24 -13.34
N TYR A 169 14.85 -6.21 -12.57
CA TYR A 169 14.33 -5.98 -11.22
C TYR A 169 12.82 -5.62 -11.24
N CYS A 170 12.36 -4.92 -12.28
CA CYS A 170 10.97 -4.49 -12.44
C CYS A 170 10.42 -4.96 -13.80
N PRO A 171 10.03 -6.25 -13.91
CA PRO A 171 9.64 -6.89 -15.16
C PRO A 171 8.50 -6.16 -15.84
N ALA A 172 8.48 -6.23 -17.17
CA ALA A 172 7.40 -5.70 -17.98
C ALA A 172 6.04 -6.34 -17.65
N GLY A 173 4.99 -5.62 -17.99
CA GLY A 173 3.59 -6.02 -17.81
C GLY A 173 2.76 -5.76 -19.06
N SER A 174 1.44 -5.88 -18.90
CA SER A 174 0.47 -5.59 -19.95
C SER A 174 0.06 -4.12 -19.92
N TYR A 175 0.37 -3.40 -20.99
CA TYR A 175 0.11 -1.96 -21.09
C TYR A 175 -0.96 -1.66 -22.13
N LEU A 176 -1.89 -0.78 -21.76
CA LEU A 176 -2.91 -0.24 -22.66
C LEU A 176 -2.32 0.69 -23.72
N ARG A 177 -1.32 1.48 -23.31
CA ARG A 177 -0.57 2.45 -24.13
C ARG A 177 0.74 2.81 -23.45
N PRO A 178 1.73 3.39 -24.17
CA PRO A 178 2.96 3.88 -23.58
C PRO A 178 2.72 5.05 -22.59
N ALA A 179 3.64 5.16 -21.62
CA ALA A 179 3.75 6.29 -20.70
C ALA A 179 4.86 7.26 -21.15
N GLY A 180 4.63 8.56 -21.02
CA GLY A 180 5.57 9.61 -21.40
C GLY A 180 6.45 10.09 -20.23
N LEU A 181 7.49 10.85 -20.58
CA LEU A 181 8.31 11.64 -19.67
C LEU A 181 8.28 13.11 -20.13
N SER A 182 8.22 14.05 -19.18
CA SER A 182 8.39 15.48 -19.48
C SER A 182 9.80 15.75 -20.02
N LYS A 183 10.02 16.88 -20.68
CA LYS A 183 11.37 17.31 -21.11
C LYS A 183 12.35 17.39 -19.94
N ALA A 184 11.88 17.86 -18.79
CA ALA A 184 12.69 17.94 -17.57
C ALA A 184 13.03 16.54 -17.02
N GLU A 185 12.09 15.59 -17.08
CA GLU A 185 12.31 14.19 -16.71
C GLU A 185 13.25 13.48 -17.69
N GLN A 186 13.15 13.75 -18.98
CA GLN A 186 14.08 13.22 -20.00
C GLN A 186 15.51 13.71 -19.75
N LYS A 187 15.68 15.01 -19.45
CA LYS A 187 17.00 15.57 -19.07
C LYS A 187 17.53 14.94 -17.78
N PHE A 188 16.66 14.76 -16.77
CA PHE A 188 17.02 14.10 -15.53
C PHE A 188 17.47 12.65 -15.77
N LYS A 189 16.68 11.87 -16.54
CA LYS A 189 17.00 10.50 -16.95
C LYS A 189 18.36 10.43 -17.64
N ALA A 190 18.62 11.27 -18.64
CA ALA A 190 19.89 11.28 -19.35
C ALA A 190 21.08 11.57 -18.42
N SER A 191 20.91 12.52 -17.48
CA SER A 191 21.96 12.87 -16.51
C SER A 191 22.25 11.72 -15.54
N VAL A 192 21.19 11.08 -15.03
CA VAL A 192 21.33 9.94 -14.11
C VAL A 192 21.95 8.75 -14.81
N GLU A 193 21.50 8.37 -16.00
CA GLU A 193 22.01 7.19 -16.70
C GLU A 193 23.43 7.36 -17.22
N ALA A 194 23.88 8.59 -17.47
CA ALA A 194 25.27 8.88 -17.82
C ALA A 194 26.23 8.62 -16.65
N GLN A 195 25.81 8.96 -15.41
CA GLN A 195 26.67 8.83 -14.22
C GLN A 195 26.45 7.52 -13.45
N TRP A 196 25.25 6.94 -13.52
CA TRP A 196 24.88 5.66 -12.95
C TRP A 196 24.28 4.75 -14.03
N PRO A 197 25.10 4.06 -14.83
CA PRO A 197 24.62 3.25 -15.95
C PRO A 197 23.65 2.12 -15.56
N ASP A 198 23.78 1.61 -14.32
CA ASP A 198 22.88 0.59 -13.76
C ASP A 198 21.54 1.19 -13.26
N ALA A 199 21.47 2.50 -13.00
CA ALA A 199 20.25 3.18 -12.54
C ALA A 199 19.37 3.58 -13.72
N LYS A 200 18.60 2.61 -14.23
CA LYS A 200 17.66 2.85 -15.34
C LYS A 200 16.45 3.65 -14.86
N ALA A 201 16.28 4.86 -15.38
CA ALA A 201 15.12 5.70 -15.08
C ALA A 201 14.03 5.47 -16.13
N MET A 202 12.80 5.23 -15.70
CA MET A 202 11.65 4.89 -16.54
C MET A 202 10.46 5.79 -16.20
N ALA A 203 9.50 5.87 -17.11
CA ALA A 203 8.20 6.46 -16.78
C ALA A 203 7.48 5.58 -15.75
N TRP A 204 6.64 6.19 -14.91
CA TRP A 204 5.74 5.42 -14.05
C TRP A 204 4.91 4.46 -14.87
N ARG A 205 4.76 3.25 -14.34
CA ARG A 205 3.70 2.34 -14.76
C ARG A 205 2.54 2.56 -13.81
N TYR A 206 1.41 3.02 -14.33
CA TYR A 206 0.30 3.46 -13.49
C TYR A 206 -1.06 3.07 -14.03
N VAL A 207 -2.01 2.88 -13.12
CA VAL A 207 -3.40 2.57 -13.45
C VAL A 207 -4.13 3.83 -13.91
N ARG A 208 -4.92 3.71 -14.98
CA ARG A 208 -5.76 4.80 -15.50
C ARG A 208 -6.80 5.29 -14.47
N LYS A 209 -7.26 6.53 -14.57
CA LYS A 209 -8.20 7.12 -13.58
C LYS A 209 -9.58 6.44 -13.58
N GLU A 210 -9.96 5.85 -14.70
CA GLU A 210 -11.23 5.15 -14.92
C GLU A 210 -11.33 3.88 -14.07
N ALA A 211 -10.23 3.40 -13.47
CA ALA A 211 -10.24 2.26 -12.57
C ALA A 211 -11.01 2.51 -11.25
N THR A 212 -11.30 3.77 -10.92
CA THR A 212 -12.23 4.15 -9.85
C THR A 212 -13.44 4.83 -10.48
N PRO A 213 -14.53 4.15 -10.82
CA PRO A 213 -15.69 4.77 -11.46
C PRO A 213 -16.65 5.37 -10.43
N VAL A 214 -17.73 5.97 -10.92
CA VAL A 214 -18.87 6.44 -10.12
C VAL A 214 -20.01 5.43 -10.29
N ASP A 215 -20.64 5.03 -9.18
CA ASP A 215 -21.81 4.14 -9.20
C ASP A 215 -23.13 4.89 -9.47
N GLU A 216 -24.24 4.15 -9.55
CA GLU A 216 -25.58 4.69 -9.79
C GLU A 216 -26.07 5.66 -8.70
N HIS A 217 -25.50 5.57 -7.49
CA HIS A 217 -25.80 6.44 -6.36
C HIS A 217 -24.85 7.64 -6.27
N ARG A 218 -24.05 7.88 -7.32
CA ARG A 218 -23.02 8.92 -7.37
C ARG A 218 -21.97 8.79 -6.28
N ASN A 219 -21.65 7.58 -5.84
CA ASN A 219 -20.49 7.32 -4.98
C ASN A 219 -19.30 6.83 -5.80
N ARG A 220 -18.09 7.17 -5.35
CA ARG A 220 -16.88 6.61 -5.93
C ARG A 220 -16.72 5.16 -5.49
N THR A 221 -16.45 4.28 -6.46
CA THR A 221 -16.20 2.86 -6.24
C THR A 221 -14.94 2.42 -6.97
N THR A 222 -14.70 1.11 -7.05
CA THR A 222 -13.58 0.51 -7.81
C THR A 222 -14.13 -0.35 -8.94
N THR A 223 -13.42 -0.41 -10.07
CA THR A 223 -13.81 -1.27 -11.20
C THR A 223 -13.99 -2.75 -10.80
N PRO A 224 -13.18 -3.36 -9.90
CA PRO A 224 -13.47 -4.72 -9.43
C PRO A 224 -14.80 -4.84 -8.67
N LEU A 225 -15.13 -3.89 -7.79
CA LEU A 225 -16.43 -3.93 -7.08
C LEU A 225 -17.61 -3.75 -8.04
N GLN A 226 -17.48 -2.89 -9.04
CA GLN A 226 -18.51 -2.71 -10.07
C GLN A 226 -18.70 -4.00 -10.90
N ALA A 227 -17.61 -4.65 -11.31
CA ALA A 227 -17.66 -5.93 -12.01
C ALA A 227 -18.30 -7.02 -11.13
N ALA A 228 -17.93 -7.07 -9.85
CA ALA A 228 -18.52 -8.00 -8.90
C ALA A 228 -20.04 -7.78 -8.74
N ALA A 229 -20.50 -6.53 -8.66
CA ALA A 229 -21.92 -6.19 -8.57
C ALA A 229 -22.69 -6.60 -9.83
N ALA A 230 -22.10 -6.43 -11.02
CA ALA A 230 -22.72 -6.76 -12.30
C ALA A 230 -23.07 -8.25 -12.46
N THR A 231 -22.46 -9.14 -11.67
CA THR A 231 -22.80 -10.57 -11.66
C THR A 231 -24.13 -10.89 -10.99
N GLY A 232 -24.69 -9.96 -10.20
CA GLY A 232 -25.88 -10.19 -9.36
C GLY A 232 -25.64 -11.08 -8.14
N ARG A 233 -24.40 -11.48 -7.85
CA ARG A 233 -24.04 -12.40 -6.73
C ARG A 233 -23.30 -11.72 -5.58
N LEU A 234 -23.17 -10.39 -5.62
CA LEU A 234 -22.52 -9.60 -4.59
C LEU A 234 -23.54 -8.98 -3.65
N THR A 235 -23.33 -9.16 -2.34
CA THR A 235 -23.86 -8.27 -1.31
C THR A 235 -22.73 -7.46 -0.70
N LEU A 236 -22.78 -6.13 -0.80
CA LEU A 236 -21.83 -5.22 -0.14
C LEU A 236 -22.50 -4.57 1.07
N LYS A 237 -21.98 -4.84 2.27
CA LYS A 237 -22.44 -4.20 3.51
C LYS A 237 -21.37 -3.24 4.04
N SER A 238 -21.65 -1.95 3.95
CA SER A 238 -20.80 -0.89 4.50
C SER A 238 -21.05 -0.68 6.00
N ARG A 239 -20.18 0.11 6.65
CA ARG A 239 -20.23 0.45 8.09
C ARG A 239 -20.35 -0.78 9.01
N SER A 240 -19.72 -1.88 8.60
CA SER A 240 -19.82 -3.19 9.23
C SER A 240 -18.43 -3.73 9.60
N PRO A 241 -17.69 -3.08 10.53
CA PRO A 241 -16.39 -3.58 10.97
C PRO A 241 -16.49 -5.02 11.49
N VAL A 242 -15.65 -5.90 10.95
CA VAL A 242 -15.54 -7.28 11.41
C VAL A 242 -14.73 -7.31 12.70
N GLU A 243 -15.31 -7.91 13.74
CA GLU A 243 -14.68 -8.07 15.05
C GLU A 243 -13.81 -9.34 15.10
N ARG A 244 -14.32 -10.45 14.56
CA ARG A 244 -13.62 -11.73 14.55
C ARG A 244 -14.09 -12.65 13.43
N VAL A 245 -13.20 -13.52 12.99
CA VAL A 245 -13.53 -14.74 12.23
C VAL A 245 -13.92 -15.82 13.23
N ASN A 246 -15.11 -16.38 13.07
CA ASN A 246 -15.61 -17.45 13.93
C ASN A 246 -15.07 -18.79 13.44
N THR A 247 -14.73 -19.68 14.37
CA THR A 247 -14.18 -21.01 14.05
C THR A 247 -14.95 -22.12 14.74
N ASP A 248 -14.97 -23.29 14.09
CA ASP A 248 -15.50 -24.51 14.66
C ASP A 248 -14.51 -25.08 15.70
N ALA A 249 -15.01 -25.36 16.90
CA ALA A 249 -14.24 -25.84 18.05
C ALA A 249 -13.46 -27.14 17.76
N ARG A 250 -14.04 -28.05 16.96
CA ARG A 250 -13.45 -29.36 16.69
C ARG A 250 -12.40 -29.30 15.59
N THR A 251 -12.73 -28.65 14.48
CA THR A 251 -11.92 -28.66 13.25
C THR A 251 -10.98 -27.46 13.14
N GLY A 252 -11.24 -26.36 13.86
CA GLY A 252 -10.50 -25.10 13.75
C GLY A 252 -10.81 -24.31 12.47
N LYS A 253 -11.63 -24.82 11.56
CA LYS A 253 -12.01 -24.15 10.31
C LYS A 253 -12.94 -22.97 10.60
N ALA A 254 -12.91 -21.95 9.74
CA ALA A 254 -13.84 -20.85 9.84
C ALA A 254 -15.28 -21.31 9.57
N THR A 255 -16.23 -20.74 10.31
CA THR A 255 -17.68 -20.94 10.12
C THR A 255 -18.38 -19.69 9.62
N GLY A 256 -17.65 -18.56 9.56
CA GLY A 256 -18.18 -17.25 9.22
C GLY A 256 -17.47 -16.14 10.01
N VAL A 257 -18.15 -15.01 10.19
CA VAL A 257 -17.59 -13.87 10.94
C VAL A 257 -18.63 -13.26 11.88
N THR A 258 -18.15 -12.61 12.93
CA THR A 258 -18.95 -11.68 13.72
C THR A 258 -18.54 -10.25 13.35
N TYR A 259 -19.50 -9.44 12.91
CA TYR A 259 -19.30 -8.03 12.61
C TYR A 259 -20.17 -7.16 13.52
N ILE A 260 -19.79 -5.90 13.66
CA ILE A 260 -20.49 -4.91 14.48
C ILE A 260 -21.14 -3.91 13.52
N ASP A 261 -22.42 -3.61 13.70
CA ASP A 261 -23.03 -2.44 13.08
C ASP A 261 -22.43 -1.17 13.72
N ALA A 262 -21.71 -0.37 12.94
CA ALA A 262 -20.94 0.75 13.50
C ALA A 262 -21.81 1.89 14.07
N ALA A 263 -23.10 1.94 13.72
CA ALA A 263 -24.05 2.94 14.19
C ALA A 263 -24.73 2.49 15.49
N THR A 264 -25.14 1.22 15.58
CA THR A 264 -25.89 0.70 16.74
C THR A 264 -25.00 0.00 17.78
N GLY A 265 -23.80 -0.44 17.38
CA GLY A 265 -22.93 -1.29 18.21
C GLY A 265 -23.40 -2.74 18.32
N GLN A 266 -24.48 -3.12 17.61
CA GLN A 266 -25.01 -4.47 17.63
C GLN A 266 -24.07 -5.45 16.91
N ARG A 267 -23.85 -6.63 17.51
CA ARG A 267 -23.08 -7.71 16.91
C ARG A 267 -23.98 -8.63 16.10
N HIS A 268 -23.55 -8.95 14.88
CA HIS A 268 -24.21 -9.88 13.98
C HIS A 268 -23.23 -11.00 13.60
N THR A 269 -23.75 -12.21 13.41
CA THR A 269 -22.97 -13.33 12.91
C THR A 269 -23.51 -13.77 11.56
N VAL A 270 -22.63 -13.94 10.59
CA VAL A 270 -22.95 -14.46 9.26
C VAL A 270 -22.07 -15.65 8.98
N GLN A 271 -22.66 -16.69 8.38
CA GLN A 271 -21.98 -17.94 8.07
C GLN A 271 -21.53 -17.98 6.60
N ALA A 272 -20.37 -18.60 6.35
CA ALA A 272 -19.89 -18.89 5.00
C ALA A 272 -18.87 -20.04 5.02
N ASN A 273 -18.65 -20.66 3.86
CA ASN A 273 -17.68 -21.75 3.71
C ASN A 273 -16.25 -21.24 3.65
N VAL A 274 -16.04 -20.04 3.11
CA VAL A 274 -14.73 -19.42 2.92
C VAL A 274 -14.71 -17.99 3.46
N VAL A 275 -13.60 -17.59 4.08
CA VAL A 275 -13.36 -16.22 4.49
C VAL A 275 -12.08 -15.70 3.84
N VAL A 276 -12.15 -14.57 3.14
CA VAL A 276 -10.99 -13.89 2.56
C VAL A 276 -10.76 -12.58 3.31
N VAL A 277 -9.61 -12.48 3.97
CA VAL A 277 -9.21 -11.31 4.77
C VAL A 277 -8.42 -10.34 3.90
N CYS A 278 -9.01 -9.16 3.68
CA CYS A 278 -8.52 -8.07 2.82
C CYS A 278 -8.59 -6.72 3.57
N ALA A 279 -8.38 -6.71 4.88
CA ALA A 279 -8.71 -5.59 5.76
C ALA A 279 -7.65 -4.48 5.80
N SER A 280 -6.56 -4.59 5.03
CA SER A 280 -5.28 -3.87 5.15
C SER A 280 -4.35 -4.48 6.20
N THR A 281 -3.04 -4.39 5.96
CA THR A 281 -1.99 -5.13 6.69
C THR A 281 -2.19 -5.16 8.20
N ILE A 282 -2.25 -3.99 8.85
CA ILE A 282 -2.33 -3.88 10.31
C ILE A 282 -3.71 -4.34 10.83
N GLU A 283 -4.79 -4.04 10.11
CA GLU A 283 -6.14 -4.46 10.51
C GLU A 283 -6.36 -5.97 10.30
N SER A 284 -5.77 -6.57 9.28
CA SER A 284 -5.79 -8.02 9.05
C SER A 284 -5.03 -8.76 10.15
N ILE A 285 -3.84 -8.27 10.55
CA ILE A 285 -3.12 -8.79 11.71
C ILE A 285 -3.98 -8.68 12.97
N ARG A 286 -4.56 -7.49 13.22
CA ARG A 286 -5.41 -7.23 14.39
C ARG A 286 -6.61 -8.18 14.41
N LEU A 287 -7.26 -8.39 13.27
CA LEU A 287 -8.38 -9.30 13.12
C LEU A 287 -7.96 -10.75 13.42
N LEU A 288 -6.85 -11.23 12.87
CA LEU A 288 -6.34 -12.58 13.14
C LEU A 288 -6.06 -12.79 14.63
N LEU A 289 -5.35 -11.86 15.28
CA LEU A 289 -5.07 -11.92 16.72
C LEU A 289 -6.33 -11.87 17.59
N ASN A 290 -7.34 -11.08 17.18
CA ASN A 290 -8.60 -10.95 17.91
C ASN A 290 -9.56 -12.14 17.67
N SER A 291 -9.31 -12.93 16.62
CA SER A 291 -10.11 -14.11 16.25
C SER A 291 -9.71 -15.34 17.05
N LYS A 292 -9.93 -15.29 18.37
CA LYS A 292 -9.65 -16.41 19.28
C LYS A 292 -10.75 -17.48 19.19
N GLY A 293 -10.34 -18.74 19.30
CA GLY A 293 -11.22 -19.90 19.37
C GLY A 293 -10.53 -21.05 20.10
N GLU A 294 -11.23 -22.16 20.30
CA GLU A 294 -10.73 -23.29 21.10
C GLU A 294 -9.44 -23.91 20.52
N LYS A 295 -9.36 -24.04 19.18
CA LYS A 295 -8.15 -24.44 18.44
C LYS A 295 -7.18 -23.30 18.16
N HIS A 296 -7.56 -22.07 18.45
CA HIS A 296 -6.83 -20.84 18.16
C HIS A 296 -6.79 -19.91 19.39
N PRO A 297 -6.30 -20.38 20.56
CA PRO A 297 -6.42 -19.63 21.82
C PRO A 297 -5.69 -18.29 21.79
N ASP A 298 -4.62 -18.20 21.01
CA ASP A 298 -3.78 -17.01 20.85
C ASP A 298 -4.08 -16.21 19.57
N GLY A 299 -5.20 -16.52 18.90
CA GLY A 299 -5.63 -15.91 17.63
C GLY A 299 -5.52 -16.87 16.45
N LEU A 300 -6.33 -16.60 15.44
CA LEU A 300 -6.46 -17.43 14.23
C LEU A 300 -5.16 -17.47 13.45
N GLY A 301 -4.63 -18.68 13.25
CA GLY A 301 -3.34 -18.88 12.56
C GLY A 301 -2.11 -18.59 13.40
N ASN A 302 -2.27 -18.33 14.71
CA ASN A 302 -1.17 -17.94 15.59
C ASN A 302 -0.56 -19.10 16.39
N ALA A 303 -0.75 -20.35 15.97
CA ALA A 303 -0.15 -21.52 16.62
C ALA A 303 1.39 -21.48 16.65
N SER A 304 2.02 -20.81 15.67
CA SER A 304 3.48 -20.58 15.64
C SER A 304 3.92 -19.36 16.45
N GLY A 305 2.99 -18.56 16.98
CA GLY A 305 3.27 -17.29 17.65
C GLY A 305 3.78 -16.19 16.72
N LEU A 306 3.60 -16.35 15.40
CA LEU A 306 4.15 -15.47 14.37
C LEU A 306 3.17 -14.42 13.84
N VAL A 307 1.87 -14.50 14.15
CA VAL A 307 0.92 -13.47 13.73
C VAL A 307 1.34 -12.14 14.35
N GLY A 308 1.45 -11.15 13.48
CA GLY A 308 1.93 -9.81 13.77
C GLY A 308 3.43 -9.62 13.76
N ARG A 309 4.27 -10.67 13.73
CA ARG A 309 5.74 -10.54 13.66
C ARG A 309 6.25 -10.38 12.24
N TYR A 310 7.51 -9.94 12.10
CA TYR A 310 8.12 -9.66 10.79
C TYR A 310 7.37 -8.55 10.04
N PHE A 311 6.83 -7.60 10.80
CA PHE A 311 6.16 -6.44 10.24
C PHE A 311 7.19 -5.51 9.57
N MET A 312 6.88 -5.07 8.36
CA MET A 312 7.75 -4.28 7.51
C MET A 312 7.01 -3.05 6.97
N ASP A 313 7.78 -2.06 6.56
CA ASP A 313 7.35 -0.94 5.74
C ASP A 313 8.54 -0.53 4.85
N GLN A 314 8.47 0.60 4.17
CA GLN A 314 9.59 1.18 3.44
C GLN A 314 10.01 2.52 4.07
N MET A 315 11.32 2.80 4.04
CA MET A 315 11.89 4.04 4.55
C MET A 315 11.74 5.16 3.53
N LEU A 316 10.82 6.09 3.82
CA LEU A 316 10.53 7.23 2.98
C LEU A 316 11.60 8.32 3.10
N THR A 317 12.08 8.80 1.95
CA THR A 317 12.77 10.09 1.83
C THR A 317 11.96 11.03 0.95
N LEU A 318 12.01 12.33 1.22
CA LEU A 318 11.32 13.36 0.41
C LEU A 318 12.30 14.49 0.09
N GLY A 319 12.59 14.68 -1.20
CA GLY A 319 13.41 15.76 -1.74
C GLY A 319 12.57 16.71 -2.60
N PHE A 320 12.71 18.01 -2.37
CA PHE A 320 11.96 19.05 -3.08
C PHE A 320 12.86 20.22 -3.47
N GLY A 321 12.45 20.92 -4.52
CA GLY A 321 13.10 22.15 -4.96
C GLY A 321 12.64 22.57 -6.36
N THR A 322 13.52 23.28 -7.07
CA THR A 322 13.24 23.82 -8.40
C THR A 322 14.09 23.14 -9.48
N VAL A 323 13.66 23.28 -10.74
CA VAL A 323 14.32 22.73 -11.93
C VAL A 323 14.89 23.89 -12.76
N PRO A 324 16.16 24.29 -12.55
CA PRO A 324 16.80 25.35 -13.31
C PRO A 324 16.70 25.13 -14.83
N GLY A 325 16.37 26.19 -15.56
CA GLY A 325 16.21 26.18 -17.02
C GLY A 325 14.81 25.77 -17.51
N PHE A 326 13.89 25.41 -16.61
CA PHE A 326 12.50 25.10 -16.94
C PHE A 326 11.55 26.05 -16.20
N LYS A 327 10.46 26.44 -16.88
CA LYS A 327 9.41 27.30 -16.32
C LYS A 327 8.04 26.69 -16.52
N GLY A 328 7.12 26.95 -15.59
CA GLY A 328 5.78 26.39 -15.58
C GLY A 328 5.75 24.87 -15.39
N GLY A 329 4.69 24.22 -15.87
CA GLY A 329 4.57 22.76 -15.92
C GLY A 329 4.35 22.24 -17.33
N GLU A 330 4.65 20.97 -17.55
CA GLU A 330 4.45 20.27 -18.82
C GLU A 330 3.33 19.22 -18.70
N LEU A 331 2.36 19.30 -19.63
CA LEU A 331 1.31 18.29 -19.79
C LEU A 331 1.86 17.15 -20.65
N VAL A 332 1.92 15.94 -20.11
CA VAL A 332 2.57 14.78 -20.75
C VAL A 332 1.55 13.69 -21.07
N ASP A 333 0.98 13.06 -20.03
CA ASP A 333 0.14 11.86 -20.18
C ASP A 333 -1.36 12.13 -20.03
N GLY A 334 -1.72 13.38 -19.72
CA GLY A 334 -3.08 13.83 -19.51
C GLY A 334 -3.57 14.76 -20.63
N THR A 335 -4.89 14.90 -20.73
CA THR A 335 -5.54 15.90 -21.59
C THR A 335 -5.85 17.20 -20.84
N THR A 336 -5.75 17.17 -19.51
CA THR A 336 -5.96 18.32 -18.62
C THR A 336 -4.89 18.34 -17.51
N PRO A 337 -4.60 19.50 -16.90
CA PRO A 337 -3.76 19.61 -15.71
C PRO A 337 -4.11 18.63 -14.58
N ALA A 338 -5.42 18.44 -14.33
CA ALA A 338 -5.91 17.54 -13.29
C ALA A 338 -5.62 16.07 -13.62
N ASP A 339 -5.56 15.74 -14.91
CA ASP A 339 -5.30 14.40 -15.42
C ASP A 339 -3.83 14.14 -15.79
N ASN A 340 -2.92 15.08 -15.49
CA ASN A 340 -1.49 14.96 -15.79
C ASN A 340 -0.79 13.97 -14.83
N HIS A 341 -1.25 12.72 -14.87
CA HIS A 341 -0.73 11.61 -14.10
C HIS A 341 0.60 11.12 -14.68
N GLY A 342 1.29 10.26 -13.94
CA GLY A 342 2.61 9.78 -14.32
C GLY A 342 3.74 10.51 -13.60
N GLY A 343 4.97 10.15 -13.97
CA GLY A 343 6.18 10.58 -13.28
C GLY A 343 7.34 9.69 -13.69
N LEU A 344 8.41 9.78 -12.92
CA LEU A 344 9.66 9.03 -13.10
C LEU A 344 9.82 7.99 -11.99
N TYR A 345 10.27 6.79 -12.35
CA TYR A 345 10.67 5.73 -11.42
C TYR A 345 12.09 5.25 -11.77
N ILE A 346 12.92 5.04 -10.76
CA ILE A 346 14.21 4.37 -10.85
C ILE A 346 14.08 3.12 -9.98
N PRO A 347 13.92 1.93 -10.58
CA PRO A 347 13.92 0.67 -9.85
C PRO A 347 15.19 0.48 -9.04
N ARG A 348 15.17 -0.45 -8.07
CA ARG A 348 16.39 -0.82 -7.36
C ARG A 348 17.48 -1.19 -8.37
N PHE A 349 18.63 -0.55 -8.22
CA PHE A 349 19.82 -0.80 -9.03
C PHE A 349 21.06 -1.09 -8.16
N ARG A 350 21.01 -0.70 -6.88
CA ARG A 350 22.12 -0.89 -5.94
C ARG A 350 22.27 -2.36 -5.59
N GLN A 351 23.52 -2.84 -5.67
CA GLN A 351 23.96 -4.17 -5.22
C GLN A 351 23.27 -5.37 -5.91
N LEU A 352 22.67 -5.20 -7.10
CA LEU A 352 22.05 -6.34 -7.80
C LEU A 352 23.08 -7.37 -8.32
N LYS A 353 24.28 -6.93 -8.66
CA LYS A 353 25.36 -7.80 -9.18
C LYS A 353 26.30 -8.30 -8.08
N SER A 354 26.39 -7.56 -6.98
CA SER A 354 27.26 -7.85 -5.83
C SER A 354 26.50 -7.58 -4.52
N PRO A 355 25.55 -8.46 -4.15
CA PRO A 355 24.77 -8.30 -2.92
C PRO A 355 25.66 -8.14 -1.69
N GLY A 356 25.35 -7.18 -0.82
CA GLY A 356 26.09 -6.93 0.42
C GLY A 356 27.40 -6.14 0.29
N SER A 357 27.85 -5.77 -0.92
CA SER A 357 29.13 -5.06 -1.14
C SER A 357 29.23 -3.70 -0.42
N LEU A 358 28.10 -3.08 -0.07
CA LEU A 358 27.99 -1.82 0.65
C LEU A 358 27.70 -2.02 2.16
N GLY A 359 27.80 -3.26 2.65
CA GLY A 359 27.62 -3.60 4.06
C GLY A 359 26.17 -3.64 4.55
N TYR A 360 25.21 -3.77 3.63
CA TYR A 360 23.79 -4.01 3.91
C TYR A 360 23.16 -4.87 2.81
N ALA A 361 22.14 -5.65 3.16
CA ALA A 361 21.29 -6.41 2.25
C ALA A 361 20.09 -5.57 1.79
N GLY A 362 19.65 -5.81 0.56
CA GLY A 362 18.53 -5.12 -0.05
C GLY A 362 18.90 -3.83 -0.78
N GLY A 363 17.92 -2.97 -1.02
CA GLY A 363 18.11 -1.67 -1.66
C GLY A 363 16.90 -0.76 -1.59
N PHE A 364 16.89 0.24 -2.48
CA PHE A 364 15.86 1.27 -2.55
C PHE A 364 15.52 1.60 -4.01
N ASN A 365 14.29 2.07 -4.24
CA ASN A 365 13.93 2.78 -5.46
C ASN A 365 13.97 4.30 -5.23
N LEU A 366 13.97 5.06 -6.33
CA LEU A 366 13.60 6.46 -6.32
C LEU A 366 12.40 6.68 -7.24
N GLN A 367 11.49 7.57 -6.87
CA GLN A 367 10.35 7.93 -7.72
C GLN A 367 9.89 9.35 -7.48
N GLY A 368 9.34 10.00 -8.50
CA GLY A 368 8.90 11.38 -8.34
C GLY A 368 8.42 12.01 -9.63
N ILE A 369 8.35 13.33 -9.61
CA ILE A 369 7.99 14.15 -10.76
C ILE A 369 9.01 15.27 -10.91
N VAL A 370 9.39 15.57 -12.15
CA VAL A 370 10.31 16.68 -12.47
C VAL A 370 9.66 17.54 -13.55
N GLY A 371 9.29 18.78 -13.22
CA GLY A 371 8.71 19.73 -14.18
C GLY A 371 7.26 19.44 -14.63
N ARG A 372 6.57 18.46 -14.04
CA ARG A 372 5.15 18.18 -14.34
C ARG A 372 4.12 19.10 -13.66
N PRO A 373 4.32 19.56 -12.39
CA PRO A 373 3.31 20.37 -11.74
C PRO A 373 2.96 21.64 -12.54
N MET A 374 1.67 21.83 -12.82
CA MET A 374 1.19 22.92 -13.65
C MET A 374 1.27 24.25 -12.91
N LEU A 375 2.40 24.94 -13.07
CA LEU A 375 2.68 26.26 -12.53
C LEU A 375 2.54 27.34 -13.62
N PRO A 376 2.24 28.60 -13.25
CA PRO A 376 2.28 29.73 -14.16
C PRO A 376 3.59 29.82 -14.97
N PRO A 377 3.54 30.18 -16.27
CA PRO A 377 4.70 30.12 -17.17
C PRO A 377 5.92 30.98 -16.78
N HIS A 378 5.74 31.96 -15.89
CA HIS A 378 6.83 32.81 -15.42
C HIS A 378 7.57 32.21 -14.21
N MET A 379 6.95 31.28 -13.47
CA MET A 379 7.57 30.64 -12.31
C MET A 379 8.52 29.53 -12.74
N ALA A 380 9.59 29.34 -11.96
CA ALA A 380 10.47 28.20 -12.13
C ALA A 380 9.69 26.89 -11.94
N SER A 381 9.97 25.89 -12.79
CA SER A 381 9.43 24.55 -12.60
C SER A 381 9.94 23.94 -11.29
N VAL A 382 9.16 23.01 -10.74
CA VAL A 382 9.48 22.33 -9.47
C VAL A 382 9.65 20.83 -9.67
N PHE A 383 10.30 20.19 -8.70
CA PHE A 383 10.38 18.74 -8.62
C PHE A 383 10.02 18.25 -7.22
N GLY A 384 9.59 17.00 -7.16
CA GLY A 384 9.49 16.22 -5.92
C GLY A 384 10.01 14.83 -6.20
N LEU A 385 11.08 14.42 -5.52
CA LEU A 385 11.70 13.10 -5.65
C LEU A 385 11.65 12.39 -4.30
N THR A 386 11.21 11.15 -4.29
CA THR A 386 11.02 10.33 -3.11
C THR A 386 11.83 9.06 -3.24
N GLY A 387 12.30 8.50 -2.13
CA GLY A 387 12.97 7.21 -2.10
C GLY A 387 12.26 6.26 -1.15
N HIS A 388 12.28 4.97 -1.47
CA HIS A 388 11.73 3.93 -0.62
C HIS A 388 12.70 2.77 -0.51
N GLY A 389 13.36 2.71 0.65
CA GLY A 389 14.29 1.65 1.02
C GLY A 389 13.57 0.55 1.79
N GLU A 390 13.86 -0.70 1.47
CA GLU A 390 13.20 -1.81 2.15
C GLU A 390 13.68 -1.97 3.60
N ILE A 391 12.76 -2.34 4.48
CA ILE A 391 13.05 -2.75 5.86
C ILE A 391 12.97 -4.26 5.90
N LEU A 392 14.03 -4.92 6.38
CA LEU A 392 14.06 -6.39 6.43
C LEU A 392 13.02 -6.95 7.41
N PRO A 393 12.55 -8.20 7.19
CA PRO A 393 11.61 -8.87 8.09
C PRO A 393 12.30 -9.25 9.40
N HIS A 394 12.32 -8.32 10.36
CA HIS A 394 12.85 -8.55 11.71
C HIS A 394 11.76 -9.13 12.62
N ALA A 395 12.05 -10.21 13.34
CA ALA A 395 11.06 -10.94 14.14
C ALA A 395 10.43 -10.12 15.28
N ASP A 396 11.10 -9.07 15.74
CA ASP A 396 10.66 -8.20 16.82
C ASP A 396 9.95 -6.93 16.34
N ASN A 397 10.02 -6.62 15.04
CA ASN A 397 9.10 -5.68 14.41
C ASN A 397 7.73 -6.36 14.33
N GLN A 398 6.73 -5.77 14.98
CA GLN A 398 5.46 -6.43 15.17
C GLN A 398 4.26 -5.52 15.40
N VAL A 399 3.08 -6.06 15.10
CA VAL A 399 1.78 -5.52 15.48
C VAL A 399 1.14 -6.46 16.51
N ARG A 400 0.65 -5.91 17.63
CA ARG A 400 -0.02 -6.64 18.71
C ARG A 400 -1.39 -6.05 19.01
N LEU A 401 -2.20 -6.75 19.80
CA LEU A 401 -3.37 -6.16 20.44
C LEU A 401 -2.94 -5.38 21.69
N ALA A 402 -3.38 -4.13 21.81
CA ALA A 402 -3.23 -3.35 23.02
C ALA A 402 -4.28 -3.78 24.07
N SER A 403 -4.04 -3.42 25.34
CA SER A 403 -5.07 -3.51 26.39
C SER A 403 -6.21 -2.50 26.16
N ARG A 404 -5.88 -1.34 25.58
CA ARG A 404 -6.85 -0.32 25.18
C ARG A 404 -7.77 -0.84 24.07
N ARG A 405 -9.04 -0.45 24.17
CA ARG A 405 -10.10 -0.77 23.20
C ARG A 405 -10.59 0.48 22.50
N ASP A 406 -11.13 0.32 21.30
CA ASP A 406 -11.82 1.38 20.57
C ASP A 406 -13.23 1.61 21.11
N ARG A 407 -13.96 2.55 20.49
CA ARG A 407 -15.35 2.88 20.85
C ARG A 407 -16.35 1.73 20.68
N LEU A 408 -15.99 0.67 19.95
CA LEU A 408 -16.82 -0.52 19.73
C LEU A 408 -16.43 -1.67 20.70
N GLY A 409 -15.48 -1.42 21.60
CA GLY A 409 -14.98 -2.40 22.54
C GLY A 409 -14.00 -3.39 21.93
N VAL A 410 -13.47 -3.14 20.73
CA VAL A 410 -12.49 -4.03 20.08
C VAL A 410 -11.08 -3.56 20.43
N PRO A 411 -10.13 -4.46 20.76
CA PRO A 411 -8.75 -4.05 21.05
C PRO A 411 -8.13 -3.28 19.88
N ILE A 412 -7.42 -2.20 20.20
CA ILE A 412 -6.71 -1.40 19.18
C ILE A 412 -5.35 -2.03 18.89
N PRO A 413 -4.76 -1.78 17.71
CA PRO A 413 -3.44 -2.29 17.42
C PRO A 413 -2.36 -1.47 18.14
N SER A 414 -1.32 -2.16 18.58
CA SER A 414 -0.06 -1.59 19.07
C SER A 414 1.03 -1.95 18.08
N VAL A 415 1.65 -0.94 17.46
CA VAL A 415 2.62 -1.10 16.37
C VAL A 415 4.01 -0.80 16.90
N SER A 416 4.95 -1.71 16.63
CA SER A 416 6.35 -1.57 17.01
C SER A 416 7.21 -1.90 15.80
N LEU A 417 7.94 -0.93 15.29
CA LEU A 417 8.85 -1.11 14.16
C LEU A 417 10.11 -0.29 14.41
N ARG A 418 11.24 -0.99 14.49
CA ARG A 418 12.54 -0.41 14.71
C ARG A 418 13.48 -0.68 13.53
N LEU A 419 14.21 0.36 13.13
CA LEU A 419 15.28 0.23 12.15
C LEU A 419 16.51 -0.45 12.79
N ARG A 420 17.11 -1.39 12.08
CA ARG A 420 18.36 -2.06 12.46
C ARG A 420 19.55 -1.47 11.73
N GLU A 421 20.74 -1.94 12.07
CA GLU A 421 21.98 -1.50 11.44
C GLU A 421 21.93 -1.62 9.91
N ASN A 422 21.38 -2.71 9.38
CA ASN A 422 21.14 -2.90 7.95
C ASN A 422 20.30 -1.76 7.36
N ASP A 423 19.13 -1.52 7.94
CA ASP A 423 18.16 -0.55 7.44
C ASP A 423 18.73 0.88 7.52
N VAL A 424 19.46 1.19 8.59
CA VAL A 424 20.13 2.49 8.76
C VAL A 424 21.25 2.69 7.74
N LYS A 425 22.06 1.67 7.45
CA LYS A 425 23.10 1.73 6.39
C LYS A 425 22.47 1.92 5.01
N LEU A 426 21.41 1.16 4.71
CA LEU A 426 20.65 1.29 3.47
C LEU A 426 20.07 2.70 3.31
N LEU A 427 19.44 3.25 4.36
CA LEU A 427 18.86 4.58 4.32
C LEU A 427 19.91 5.69 4.16
N ARG A 428 21.12 5.51 4.69
CA ARG A 428 22.24 6.44 4.43
C ARG A 428 22.61 6.43 2.95
N ASP A 429 22.81 5.24 2.35
CA ASP A 429 23.11 5.12 0.92
C ASP A 429 21.98 5.71 0.05
N GLN A 430 20.72 5.49 0.44
CA GLN A 430 19.56 6.09 -0.22
C GLN A 430 19.61 7.62 -0.20
N VAL A 431 19.82 8.22 0.97
CA VAL A 431 19.90 9.68 1.13
C VAL A 431 21.05 10.26 0.31
N ASP A 432 22.22 9.63 0.37
CA ASP A 432 23.43 10.12 -0.30
C ASP A 432 23.31 9.97 -1.82
N THR A 433 22.82 8.84 -2.30
CA THR A 433 22.58 8.57 -3.71
C THR A 433 21.50 9.49 -4.28
N GLN A 434 20.39 9.70 -3.55
CA GLN A 434 19.33 10.60 -3.98
C GLN A 434 19.84 12.05 -4.09
N MET A 435 20.60 12.54 -3.10
CA MET A 435 21.23 13.86 -3.17
C MET A 435 22.18 13.95 -4.37
N ALA A 436 23.03 12.95 -4.60
CA ALA A 436 23.97 12.94 -5.71
C ALA A 436 23.27 12.98 -7.07
N MET A 437 22.20 12.21 -7.26
CA MET A 437 21.42 12.22 -8.51
C MET A 437 20.73 13.55 -8.76
N MET A 438 20.14 14.17 -7.73
CA MET A 438 19.52 15.49 -7.87
C MET A 438 20.55 16.57 -8.25
N LYS A 439 21.75 16.54 -7.65
CA LYS A 439 22.85 17.45 -7.99
C LYS A 439 23.36 17.22 -9.42
N ALA A 440 23.57 15.97 -9.80
CA ALA A 440 24.04 15.60 -11.14
C ALA A 440 23.08 16.05 -12.25
N ALA A 441 21.77 15.99 -11.98
CA ALA A 441 20.75 16.50 -12.90
C ALA A 441 20.60 18.04 -12.89
N GLY A 442 21.41 18.75 -12.09
CA GLY A 442 21.39 20.21 -11.99
C GLY A 442 20.14 20.77 -11.30
N LEU A 443 19.50 19.98 -10.42
CA LEU A 443 18.35 20.44 -9.66
C LEU A 443 18.79 21.37 -8.51
N SER A 444 17.99 22.40 -8.23
CA SER A 444 18.20 23.27 -7.07
C SER A 444 17.42 22.70 -5.89
N ILE A 445 18.11 22.14 -4.90
CA ILE A 445 17.52 21.34 -3.82
C ILE A 445 17.24 22.24 -2.60
N ASP A 446 15.96 22.52 -2.34
CA ASP A 446 15.57 23.26 -1.14
C ASP A 446 15.83 22.41 0.12
N PHE A 447 15.46 21.14 0.05
CA PHE A 447 15.75 20.16 1.09
C PHE A 447 15.55 18.71 0.62
N LEU A 448 16.18 17.79 1.35
CA LEU A 448 15.84 16.39 1.42
C LEU A 448 15.65 15.99 2.89
N ILE A 449 14.51 15.40 3.23
CA ILE A 449 14.21 14.90 4.57
C ILE A 449 14.10 13.38 4.59
N SER A 450 14.52 12.80 5.72
CA SER A 450 14.52 11.36 6.00
C SER A 450 14.37 11.10 7.50
N PRO A 451 14.13 9.84 7.92
CA PRO A 451 14.29 9.46 9.32
C PRO A 451 15.65 9.82 9.94
N LEU A 452 16.73 9.89 9.14
CA LEU A 452 18.07 10.26 9.60
C LEU A 452 18.25 11.76 9.81
N GLY A 453 17.44 12.58 9.15
CA GLY A 453 17.48 14.02 9.29
C GLY A 453 17.18 14.80 8.01
N LEU A 454 17.52 16.09 8.06
CA LEU A 454 17.38 17.07 6.99
C LEU A 454 18.75 17.32 6.34
N LYS A 455 18.82 17.21 5.01
CA LYS A 455 19.92 17.67 4.17
C LYS A 455 19.43 18.81 3.26
N THR A 456 20.32 19.74 2.93
CA THR A 456 20.04 20.83 1.99
C THR A 456 21.23 21.02 1.06
N ASP A 457 21.01 21.68 -0.08
CA ASP A 457 22.09 22.11 -0.97
C ASP A 457 21.94 23.61 -1.23
N GLY A 458 22.45 24.41 -0.28
CA GLY A 458 22.20 25.85 -0.22
C GLY A 458 21.21 26.27 0.88
N PRO A 459 20.65 27.49 0.78
CA PRO A 459 19.74 28.03 1.78
C PRO A 459 18.48 27.17 1.95
N PHE A 460 18.17 26.79 3.19
CA PHE A 460 17.00 25.99 3.51
C PHE A 460 15.70 26.77 3.25
N MET A 461 14.85 26.29 2.33
CA MET A 461 13.57 26.91 1.95
C MET A 461 13.68 28.44 1.74
N PRO A 462 14.39 28.88 0.69
CA PRO A 462 14.77 30.28 0.51
C PRO A 462 13.55 31.22 0.37
N ASN A 463 12.46 30.70 -0.18
CA ASN A 463 11.22 31.46 -0.42
C ASN A 463 10.23 31.43 0.76
N ALA A 464 10.53 30.69 1.82
CA ALA A 464 9.66 30.58 3.00
C ALA A 464 9.92 31.69 4.01
N LYS A 465 8.96 31.98 4.89
CA LYS A 465 9.18 32.89 6.02
C LYS A 465 9.99 32.19 7.12
N TRP A 466 10.68 32.96 7.96
CA TRP A 466 11.56 32.40 9.00
C TRP A 466 10.84 31.47 9.98
N TYR A 467 9.60 31.80 10.34
CA TYR A 467 8.80 31.00 11.26
C TYR A 467 8.30 29.70 10.60
N GLU A 468 8.06 29.70 9.29
CA GLU A 468 7.70 28.49 8.54
C GLU A 468 8.88 27.52 8.49
N ARG A 469 10.09 28.04 8.27
CA ARG A 469 11.33 27.25 8.36
C ARG A 469 11.51 26.63 9.75
N LEU A 470 11.27 27.41 10.80
CA LEU A 470 11.36 26.91 12.18
C LEU A 470 10.34 25.80 12.43
N MET A 471 9.07 26.03 12.08
CA MET A 471 8.01 25.03 12.25
C MET A 471 8.28 23.76 11.46
N PHE A 472 8.80 23.88 10.24
CA PHE A 472 9.21 22.72 9.44
C PHE A 472 10.31 21.92 10.14
N ARG A 473 11.37 22.58 10.62
CA ARG A 473 12.49 21.92 11.33
C ARG A 473 12.02 21.16 12.57
N LEU A 474 11.01 21.67 13.28
CA LEU A 474 10.44 21.02 14.45
C LEU A 474 9.53 19.82 14.11
N ALA A 475 8.90 19.82 12.93
CA ALA A 475 7.84 18.86 12.59
C ALA A 475 8.26 17.78 11.57
N TYR A 476 9.26 18.02 10.70
CA TYR A 476 9.50 17.18 9.52
C TYR A 476 9.73 15.71 9.85
N LYS A 477 10.44 15.39 10.95
CA LYS A 477 10.73 14.01 11.34
C LYS A 477 9.47 13.17 11.53
N ARG A 478 8.36 13.79 11.94
CA ARG A 478 7.07 13.12 12.08
C ARG A 478 6.40 12.85 10.73
N SER A 479 6.72 13.63 9.69
CA SER A 479 6.22 13.45 8.32
C SER A 479 6.97 12.38 7.52
N VAL A 480 8.22 12.09 7.89
CA VAL A 480 9.04 11.01 7.29
C VAL A 480 9.36 9.92 8.30
N ALA A 481 8.54 9.78 9.33
CA ALA A 481 8.62 8.64 10.23
C ALA A 481 8.34 7.34 9.47
N VAL A 482 8.81 6.21 10.02
CA VAL A 482 8.39 4.90 9.50
C VAL A 482 6.87 4.80 9.59
N GLY A 483 6.22 4.23 8.56
CA GLY A 483 4.78 4.32 8.34
C GLY A 483 4.39 5.34 7.26
N GLY A 484 5.23 6.36 7.02
CA GLY A 484 4.95 7.43 6.06
C GLY A 484 4.96 6.98 4.58
N ALA A 485 5.56 5.83 4.26
CA ALA A 485 5.53 5.24 2.92
C ALA A 485 4.20 4.57 2.59
N ILE A 486 3.45 4.10 3.61
CA ILE A 486 2.12 3.49 3.45
C ILE A 486 2.19 2.18 2.67
N HIS A 487 3.33 1.51 2.79
CA HIS A 487 3.65 0.24 2.16
C HIS A 487 3.86 -0.83 3.23
N GLU A 488 2.93 -0.85 4.21
CA GLU A 488 2.95 -1.78 5.32
C GLU A 488 2.81 -3.21 4.80
N CYS A 489 3.72 -4.10 5.19
CA CYS A 489 3.80 -5.48 4.71
C CYS A 489 4.15 -6.44 5.86
N GLY A 490 3.90 -7.73 5.68
CA GLY A 490 4.24 -8.77 6.66
C GLY A 490 3.29 -8.81 7.86
N GLY A 491 3.64 -9.60 8.89
CA GLY A 491 2.75 -9.89 10.03
C GLY A 491 1.87 -11.12 9.84
N ALA A 492 1.66 -11.61 8.62
CA ALA A 492 1.03 -12.90 8.36
C ALA A 492 1.75 -13.62 7.21
N ARG A 493 3.09 -13.67 7.26
CA ARG A 493 3.90 -14.10 6.12
C ARG A 493 3.59 -15.52 5.64
N MET A 494 3.64 -15.69 4.32
CA MET A 494 3.64 -17.02 3.68
C MET A 494 4.93 -17.80 4.00
N GLY A 495 4.83 -19.13 3.89
CA GLY A 495 5.97 -20.04 3.95
C GLY A 495 5.53 -21.47 3.57
N SER A 496 6.47 -22.40 3.68
CA SER A 496 6.26 -23.82 3.39
C SER A 496 6.03 -24.69 4.63
N ASP A 497 6.16 -24.14 5.83
CA ASP A 497 6.04 -24.86 7.10
C ASP A 497 5.16 -24.08 8.10
N PRO A 498 4.12 -24.71 8.69
CA PRO A 498 3.27 -24.08 9.71
C PRO A 498 4.01 -23.64 10.97
N LYS A 499 5.18 -24.20 11.29
CA LYS A 499 6.00 -23.77 12.44
C LYS A 499 6.74 -22.47 12.17
N SER A 500 6.98 -22.14 10.90
CA SER A 500 7.77 -20.98 10.50
C SER A 500 6.97 -19.96 9.70
N SER A 501 5.67 -20.13 9.50
CA SER A 501 4.84 -19.17 8.75
C SER A 501 3.41 -19.15 9.26
N VAL A 502 2.67 -18.08 8.93
CA VAL A 502 1.24 -17.96 9.25
C VAL A 502 0.39 -18.56 8.13
N LEU A 503 0.84 -18.37 6.89
CA LEU A 503 0.14 -18.80 5.69
C LEU A 503 0.96 -19.82 4.91
N ASN A 504 0.27 -20.71 4.21
CA ASN A 504 0.87 -21.59 3.23
C ASN A 504 1.12 -20.85 1.89
N PRO A 505 1.69 -21.52 0.86
CA PRO A 505 1.96 -20.89 -0.44
C PRO A 505 0.71 -20.45 -1.22
N MET A 506 -0.49 -20.85 -0.79
CA MET A 506 -1.79 -20.49 -1.39
C MET A 506 -2.52 -19.40 -0.60
N ASN A 507 -1.82 -18.67 0.27
CA ASN A 507 -2.39 -17.64 1.15
C ASN A 507 -3.37 -18.18 2.21
N GLN A 508 -3.42 -19.50 2.45
CA GLN A 508 -4.31 -20.10 3.45
C GLN A 508 -3.69 -20.09 4.84
N VAL A 509 -4.50 -19.82 5.86
CA VAL A 509 -4.11 -20.00 7.26
C VAL A 509 -3.94 -21.50 7.55
N TRP A 510 -2.76 -21.91 8.05
CA TRP A 510 -2.46 -23.34 8.28
C TRP A 510 -3.49 -24.07 9.15
N GLY A 511 -3.88 -23.47 10.27
CA GLY A 511 -4.85 -24.04 11.21
C GLY A 511 -6.32 -23.85 10.82
N ALA A 512 -6.59 -23.13 9.72
CA ALA A 512 -7.94 -22.89 9.20
C ALA A 512 -7.88 -22.72 7.67
N PRO A 513 -7.72 -23.82 6.90
CA PRO A 513 -7.42 -23.73 5.47
C PRO A 513 -8.51 -23.07 4.60
N ASN A 514 -9.71 -22.87 5.12
CA ASN A 514 -10.77 -22.10 4.46
C ASN A 514 -10.72 -20.59 4.76
N VAL A 515 -9.65 -20.11 5.39
CA VAL A 515 -9.37 -18.69 5.61
C VAL A 515 -8.16 -18.29 4.80
N PHE A 516 -8.33 -17.30 3.94
CA PHE A 516 -7.30 -16.78 3.05
C PHE A 516 -6.94 -15.35 3.46
N VAL A 517 -5.66 -15.00 3.45
CA VAL A 517 -5.19 -13.64 3.75
C VAL A 517 -4.39 -13.14 2.56
N THR A 518 -4.94 -12.17 1.82
CA THR A 518 -4.41 -11.79 0.50
C THR A 518 -3.99 -10.33 0.37
N ASP A 519 -4.13 -9.53 1.43
CA ASP A 519 -3.49 -8.22 1.49
C ASP A 519 -1.99 -8.29 1.84
N SER A 520 -1.33 -7.14 1.95
CA SER A 520 0.13 -7.09 2.14
C SER A 520 0.61 -7.75 3.44
N SER A 521 -0.26 -8.13 4.37
CA SER A 521 0.15 -8.91 5.53
C SER A 521 0.75 -10.27 5.18
N CYS A 522 0.41 -10.82 4.01
CA CYS A 522 0.95 -12.10 3.53
C CYS A 522 2.41 -12.04 3.07
N PHE A 523 2.99 -10.84 2.94
CA PHE A 523 4.31 -10.64 2.36
C PHE A 523 5.42 -11.26 3.21
N VAL A 524 6.39 -11.86 2.53
CA VAL A 524 7.58 -12.45 3.16
C VAL A 524 8.73 -11.43 3.23
N THR A 525 8.87 -10.62 2.18
CA THR A 525 9.76 -9.45 2.10
C THR A 525 9.02 -8.30 1.42
N ASN A 526 9.34 -7.05 1.76
CA ASN A 526 8.65 -5.90 1.17
C ASN A 526 9.14 -5.61 -0.27
N GLY A 527 10.44 -5.70 -0.50
CA GLY A 527 11.08 -5.18 -1.71
C GLY A 527 10.96 -3.67 -1.82
N THR A 528 11.26 -3.14 -3.01
CA THR A 528 11.21 -1.70 -3.28
C THR A 528 10.10 -1.31 -4.26
N CYS A 529 9.30 -2.24 -4.78
CA CYS A 529 8.12 -1.88 -5.56
C CYS A 529 6.95 -1.57 -4.60
N GLY A 530 5.97 -0.79 -5.08
CA GLY A 530 4.73 -0.61 -4.32
C GLY A 530 3.96 -1.94 -4.22
N PRO A 531 3.41 -2.33 -3.05
CA PRO A 531 2.87 -3.68 -2.84
C PRO A 531 1.51 -3.92 -3.52
N THR A 532 0.80 -2.87 -3.91
CA THR A 532 -0.60 -2.95 -4.34
C THR A 532 -0.82 -3.86 -5.55
N LEU A 533 0.02 -3.79 -6.58
CA LEU A 533 -0.16 -4.64 -7.75
C LEU A 533 0.05 -6.13 -7.41
N THR A 534 1.09 -6.44 -6.63
CA THR A 534 1.39 -7.80 -6.19
C THR A 534 0.28 -8.37 -5.31
N THR A 535 -0.25 -7.60 -4.36
CA THR A 535 -1.38 -8.05 -3.53
C THR A 535 -2.60 -8.38 -4.37
N MET A 536 -2.96 -7.54 -5.34
CA MET A 536 -4.08 -7.83 -6.26
C MET A 536 -3.84 -9.12 -7.04
N ALA A 537 -2.62 -9.35 -7.55
CA ALA A 537 -2.27 -10.58 -8.26
C ALA A 537 -2.35 -11.82 -7.35
N LEU A 538 -1.86 -11.73 -6.10
CA LEU A 538 -1.97 -12.80 -5.10
C LEU A 538 -3.43 -13.09 -4.73
N THR A 539 -4.27 -12.05 -4.62
CA THR A 539 -5.71 -12.22 -4.41
C THR A 539 -6.34 -12.99 -5.57
N VAL A 540 -6.09 -12.60 -6.82
CA VAL A 540 -6.65 -13.29 -8.00
C VAL A 540 -6.21 -14.76 -8.02
N ARG A 541 -4.93 -15.04 -7.73
CA ARG A 541 -4.40 -16.40 -7.61
C ARG A 541 -5.11 -17.22 -6.53
N ALA A 542 -5.29 -16.66 -5.34
CA ALA A 542 -5.99 -17.32 -4.25
C ALA A 542 -7.48 -17.57 -4.59
N CYS A 543 -8.15 -16.61 -5.22
CA CYS A 543 -9.54 -16.75 -5.64
C CYS A 543 -9.74 -17.79 -6.75
N GLU A 544 -8.76 -17.95 -7.65
CA GLU A 544 -8.78 -19.03 -8.63
C GLU A 544 -8.74 -20.40 -7.95
N TYR A 545 -7.88 -20.57 -6.95
CA TYR A 545 -7.86 -21.78 -6.13
C TYR A 545 -9.18 -21.98 -5.36
N ILE A 546 -9.72 -20.92 -4.76
CA ILE A 546 -11.01 -20.99 -4.05
C ILE A 546 -12.12 -21.47 -4.98
N GLY A 547 -12.19 -20.93 -6.21
CA GLY A 547 -13.19 -21.33 -7.18
C GLY A 547 -13.15 -22.81 -7.53
N ARG A 548 -11.94 -23.38 -7.67
CA ARG A 548 -11.75 -24.82 -7.97
C ARG A 548 -12.14 -25.72 -6.79
N GLU A 549 -11.69 -25.36 -5.58
CA GLU A 549 -11.83 -26.22 -4.40
C GLU A 549 -13.19 -26.07 -3.70
N TYR A 550 -13.75 -24.87 -3.70
CA TYR A 550 -14.96 -24.52 -2.94
C TYR A 550 -16.15 -24.16 -3.83
N GLY A 551 -15.96 -24.10 -5.16
CA GLY A 551 -17.05 -23.86 -6.11
C GLY A 551 -18.08 -24.99 -6.15
N HIS A 552 -19.35 -24.62 -6.35
CA HIS A 552 -20.49 -25.55 -6.36
C HIS A 552 -20.88 -26.06 -7.76
N SER A 553 -20.28 -25.55 -8.86
CA SER A 553 -20.55 -26.04 -10.22
C SER A 553 -19.50 -27.06 -10.70
N PRO A 554 -19.89 -28.20 -11.30
CA PRO A 554 -18.98 -29.13 -11.99
C PRO A 554 -18.10 -28.45 -13.05
N GLU A 555 -18.59 -27.37 -13.66
CA GLU A 555 -17.89 -26.59 -14.71
C GLU A 555 -16.74 -25.74 -14.14
N LEU A 556 -16.71 -25.49 -12.82
CA LEU A 556 -15.68 -24.68 -12.14
C LEU A 556 -14.52 -25.52 -11.59
N ARG A 557 -14.66 -26.85 -11.59
CA ARG A 557 -13.63 -27.80 -11.15
C ARG A 557 -12.68 -28.24 -12.28
N ALA A 558 -13.03 -27.93 -13.53
CA ALA A 558 -12.17 -28.07 -14.70
C ALA A 558 -11.30 -26.82 -14.87
#